data_AF-A0A9D7NQ01-F1
#
_entry.id   AF-A0A9D7NQ01-F1
#
_cell.length_a   1.000
_cell.length_b   1.000
_cell.length_c   1.000
_cell.angle_alpha   90.00
_cell.angle_beta   90.00
_cell.angle_gamma   90.00
#
_symmetry.space_group_name_H-M   'P 1'
#
loop_
_entity.id
_entity.type
_entity.pdbx_description
1 polymer ?
#
loop_
_entity_poly.entity_id
_entity_poly.type
_entity_poly.pdbx_seq_one_letter_code
_entity_poly.pdbx_strand_id
1 'polypeptide(L)'
;MPLLKNPKHEAFAQALARGAGNVEAHTAAGYKPDASAASTLSNRSSIVTRVEEIRKELTSGSIVRVGDTFHPDDVTTEWLITEFYKQVVIGRDVGDMQSSNKALEIIGKLAGLIERPRTGRPPREPLQQLSALRREAKDIQETVGLLEQIDHDA
;
A
#
# COMPACT_ATOMS: atom_id res chain seq x y z
N MET A 1 -23.37 -14.30 -26.39
CA MET A 1 -23.94 -13.79 -25.13
C MET A 1 -25.41 -14.11 -25.09
N PRO A 2 -25.86 -15.15 -24.37
CA PRO A 2 -27.28 -15.31 -24.12
C PRO A 2 -27.69 -14.22 -23.13
N LEU A 3 -28.32 -13.17 -23.65
CA LEU A 3 -28.95 -12.15 -22.80
C LEU A 3 -30.06 -12.81 -21.99
N LEU A 4 -30.22 -12.39 -20.73
CA LEU A 4 -31.45 -12.69 -19.99
C LEU A 4 -32.66 -12.22 -20.83
N LYS A 5 -33.73 -13.01 -20.82
CA LYS A 5 -34.96 -12.72 -21.60
C LYS A 5 -35.52 -11.32 -21.31
N ASN A 6 -35.32 -10.83 -20.09
CA ASN A 6 -35.73 -9.49 -19.70
C ASN A 6 -34.52 -8.54 -19.75
N PRO A 7 -34.54 -7.50 -20.62
CA PRO A 7 -33.44 -6.56 -20.74
C PRO A 7 -33.15 -5.80 -19.44
N LYS A 8 -34.17 -5.54 -18.60
CA LYS A 8 -33.96 -4.89 -17.30
C LYS A 8 -33.22 -5.79 -16.31
N HIS A 9 -33.44 -7.10 -16.37
CA HIS A 9 -32.68 -8.06 -15.56
C HIS A 9 -31.23 -8.15 -16.01
N GLU A 10 -30.98 -8.07 -17.32
CA GLU A 10 -29.62 -8.01 -17.85
C GLU A 10 -28.91 -6.74 -17.38
N ALA A 11 -29.56 -5.57 -17.48
CA ALA A 11 -28.98 -4.32 -17.01
C ALA A 11 -28.66 -4.36 -15.50
N PHE A 12 -29.56 -4.95 -14.71
CA PHE A 12 -29.36 -5.18 -13.27
C PHE A 12 -28.15 -6.09 -13.01
N ALA A 13 -28.04 -7.23 -13.70
CA ALA A 13 -26.92 -8.16 -13.58
C ALA A 13 -25.59 -7.51 -13.99
N GLN A 14 -25.57 -6.72 -15.06
CA GLN A 14 -24.38 -5.98 -15.49
C GLN A 14 -23.92 -4.96 -14.46
N ALA A 15 -24.86 -4.22 -13.84
CA ALA A 15 -24.53 -3.27 -12.77
C ALA A 15 -23.95 -3.96 -11.53
N LEU A 16 -24.53 -5.10 -11.11
CA LEU A 16 -24.00 -5.91 -10.00
C LEU A 16 -22.62 -6.50 -10.31
N ALA A 17 -22.38 -6.93 -11.55
CA ALA A 17 -21.09 -7.46 -11.97
C ALA A 17 -19.98 -6.39 -11.90
N ARG A 18 -20.33 -5.11 -12.08
CA ARG A 18 -19.44 -3.94 -11.96
C ARG A 18 -19.28 -3.43 -10.52
N GLY A 19 -19.94 -4.05 -9.54
CA GLY A 19 -19.79 -3.69 -8.12
C GLY A 19 -20.80 -2.67 -7.57
N ALA A 20 -21.85 -2.31 -8.34
CA ALA A 20 -22.91 -1.45 -7.82
C ALA A 20 -23.71 -2.14 -6.70
N GLY A 21 -24.21 -1.36 -5.73
CA GLY A 21 -25.07 -1.89 -4.67
C GLY A 21 -26.46 -2.31 -5.20
N ASN A 22 -27.18 -3.20 -4.51
CA ASN A 22 -28.47 -3.73 -4.98
C ASN A 22 -29.48 -2.63 -5.37
N VAL A 23 -29.65 -1.60 -4.54
CA VAL A 23 -30.61 -0.51 -4.80
C VAL A 23 -30.15 0.32 -6.01
N GLU A 24 -28.86 0.60 -6.12
CA GLU A 24 -28.25 1.35 -7.21
C GLU A 24 -28.33 0.60 -8.54
N ALA A 25 -28.05 -0.70 -8.53
CA ALA A 25 -28.22 -1.56 -9.70
C ALA A 25 -29.69 -1.59 -10.14
N HIS A 26 -30.63 -1.62 -9.20
CA HIS A 26 -32.07 -1.66 -9.47
C HIS A 26 -32.55 -0.35 -10.13
N THR A 27 -32.11 0.79 -9.63
CA THR A 27 -32.42 2.09 -10.22
C THR A 27 -31.75 2.28 -11.57
N ALA A 28 -30.48 1.88 -11.71
CA ALA A 28 -29.75 1.94 -12.97
C ALA A 28 -30.39 1.06 -14.07
N ALA A 29 -31.00 -0.06 -13.69
CA ALA A 29 -31.77 -0.93 -14.58
C ALA A 29 -33.15 -0.36 -14.98
N GLY A 30 -33.52 0.83 -14.49
CA GLY A 30 -34.78 1.50 -14.80
C GLY A 30 -35.97 0.97 -14.01
N TYR A 31 -35.74 0.47 -12.80
CA TYR A 31 -36.79 0.20 -11.82
C TYR A 31 -36.92 1.35 -10.82
N LYS A 32 -38.07 1.41 -10.14
CA LYS A 32 -38.26 2.33 -9.01
C LYS A 32 -37.29 1.94 -7.87
N PRO A 33 -36.74 2.90 -7.12
CA PRO A 33 -35.91 2.59 -5.95
C PRO A 33 -36.72 1.82 -4.91
N ASP A 34 -36.35 0.56 -4.69
CA ASP A 34 -36.98 -0.33 -3.71
C ASP A 34 -35.96 -1.38 -3.28
N ALA A 35 -35.58 -1.34 -2.01
CA ALA A 35 -34.56 -2.24 -1.45
C ALA A 35 -35.05 -3.69 -1.30
N SER A 36 -36.35 -3.89 -1.04
CA SER A 36 -36.93 -5.23 -0.89
C SER A 36 -36.99 -5.92 -2.24
N ALA A 37 -37.52 -5.23 -3.26
CA ALA A 37 -37.59 -5.74 -4.63
C ALA A 37 -36.19 -6.02 -5.20
N ALA A 38 -35.23 -5.11 -4.96
CA ALA A 38 -33.85 -5.29 -5.40
C ALA A 38 -33.19 -6.53 -4.75
N SER A 39 -33.42 -6.76 -3.46
CA SER A 39 -32.87 -7.92 -2.74
C SER A 39 -33.50 -9.24 -3.20
N THR A 40 -34.80 -9.26 -3.49
CA THR A 40 -35.44 -10.43 -4.10
C THR A 40 -34.86 -10.70 -5.49
N LEU A 41 -34.62 -9.66 -6.29
CA LEU A 41 -34.07 -9.81 -7.63
C LEU A 41 -32.60 -10.29 -7.61
N SER A 42 -31.77 -9.80 -6.68
CA SER A 42 -30.38 -10.23 -6.54
C SER A 42 -30.24 -11.70 -6.17
N ASN A 43 -31.19 -12.23 -5.39
CA ASN A 43 -31.18 -13.62 -4.93
C ASN A 43 -31.74 -14.61 -5.96
N ARG A 44 -32.28 -14.14 -7.09
CA ARG A 44 -32.82 -15.01 -8.12
C ARG A 44 -31.69 -15.74 -8.83
N SER A 45 -31.77 -17.07 -8.91
CA SER A 45 -30.72 -17.92 -9.51
C SER A 45 -30.26 -17.47 -10.90
N SER A 46 -31.20 -17.07 -11.77
CA SER A 46 -30.88 -16.56 -13.11
C SER A 46 -30.01 -15.30 -13.12
N ILE A 47 -30.15 -14.44 -12.11
CA ILE A 47 -29.34 -13.23 -11.96
C ILE A 47 -27.96 -13.59 -11.42
N VAL A 48 -27.90 -14.41 -10.37
CA VAL A 48 -26.64 -14.85 -9.74
C VAL A 48 -25.73 -15.50 -10.77
N THR A 49 -26.22 -16.50 -11.50
CA THR A 49 -25.46 -17.18 -12.56
C THR A 49 -24.98 -16.19 -13.62
N ARG A 50 -25.83 -15.26 -14.04
CA ARG A 50 -25.47 -14.27 -15.05
C ARG A 50 -24.40 -13.30 -14.57
N VAL A 51 -24.45 -12.86 -13.32
CA VAL A 51 -23.42 -12.00 -12.71
C VAL A 51 -22.07 -12.72 -12.68
N GLU A 52 -22.05 -14.01 -12.32
CA GLU A 52 -20.83 -14.82 -12.32
C GLU A 52 -20.25 -14.99 -13.73
N GLU A 53 -21.08 -15.27 -14.72
CA GLU A 53 -20.67 -15.33 -16.13
C GLU A 53 -20.03 -14.02 -16.58
N ILE A 54 -20.68 -12.88 -16.33
CA ILE A 54 -20.17 -11.56 -16.70
C ILE A 54 -18.84 -11.28 -15.99
N ARG A 55 -18.71 -11.59 -14.70
CA ARG A 55 -17.45 -11.43 -13.96
C ARG A 55 -16.33 -12.29 -14.55
N LYS A 56 -16.62 -13.54 -14.88
CA LYS A 56 -15.65 -14.45 -15.51
C LYS A 56 -15.23 -13.97 -16.89
N GLU A 57 -16.14 -13.45 -17.69
CA GLU A 57 -15.87 -12.84 -18.99
C GLU A 57 -15.00 -11.57 -18.85
N LEU A 58 -15.31 -10.70 -17.89
CA LEU A 58 -14.50 -9.51 -17.58
C LEU A 58 -13.08 -9.89 -17.18
N THR A 59 -12.90 -10.93 -16.35
CA THR A 59 -11.58 -11.44 -15.97
C THR A 59 -10.84 -12.08 -17.15
N SER A 60 -11.54 -12.77 -18.04
CA SER A 60 -10.92 -13.48 -19.17
C SER A 60 -10.54 -12.57 -20.35
N GLY A 61 -11.23 -11.43 -20.51
CA GLY A 61 -11.01 -10.48 -21.60
C GLY A 61 -10.18 -9.25 -21.24
N SER A 62 -9.92 -9.01 -19.96
CA SER A 62 -9.19 -7.83 -19.50
C SER A 62 -7.73 -8.18 -19.24
N ILE A 63 -6.81 -7.54 -19.98
CA ILE A 63 -5.43 -7.36 -19.56
C ILE A 63 -5.48 -6.86 -18.11
N VAL A 64 -4.97 -7.68 -17.19
CA VAL A 64 -4.95 -7.44 -15.75
C VAL A 64 -4.49 -6.01 -15.49
N ARG A 65 -5.43 -5.11 -15.16
CA ARG A 65 -5.08 -3.88 -14.46
C ARG A 65 -4.80 -4.31 -13.03
N VAL A 66 -3.54 -4.23 -12.65
CA VAL A 66 -3.08 -4.27 -11.27
C VAL A 66 -3.98 -3.30 -10.48
N GLY A 67 -4.96 -3.80 -9.72
CA GLY A 67 -5.98 -2.93 -9.11
C GLY A 67 -7.14 -3.61 -8.38
N ASP A 68 -7.94 -4.46 -9.03
CA ASP A 68 -9.23 -4.91 -8.47
C ASP A 68 -9.36 -6.43 -8.64
N THR A 69 -9.29 -7.30 -7.64
CA THR A 69 -9.82 -7.27 -6.28
C THR A 69 -8.80 -8.00 -5.39
N PHE A 70 -8.19 -7.30 -4.45
CA PHE A 70 -7.25 -7.88 -3.50
C PHE A 70 -8.04 -8.34 -2.26
N HIS A 71 -8.24 -9.64 -2.08
CA HIS A 71 -8.90 -10.14 -0.86
C HIS A 71 -7.90 -10.07 0.30
N PRO A 72 -8.27 -9.57 1.50
CA PRO A 72 -7.36 -9.51 2.64
C PRO A 72 -6.75 -10.88 3.01
N ASP A 73 -7.44 -11.96 2.68
CA ASP A 73 -6.98 -13.34 2.93
C ASP A 73 -5.86 -13.78 1.97
N ASP A 74 -5.67 -13.08 0.85
CA ASP A 74 -4.61 -13.33 -0.12
C ASP A 74 -3.29 -12.62 0.26
N VAL A 75 -3.30 -11.83 1.35
CA VAL A 75 -2.11 -11.13 1.85
C VAL A 75 -1.23 -12.11 2.62
N THR A 76 -0.39 -12.86 1.91
CA THR A 76 0.66 -13.66 2.53
C THR A 76 1.92 -12.84 2.80
N THR A 77 2.76 -13.28 3.72
CA THR A 77 4.07 -12.66 4.00
C THR A 77 4.95 -12.64 2.75
N GLU A 78 4.92 -13.73 1.97
CA GLU A 78 5.67 -13.89 0.72
C GLU A 78 5.21 -12.91 -0.36
N TRP A 79 3.89 -12.73 -0.47
CA TRP A 79 3.32 -11.73 -1.37
C TRP A 79 3.74 -10.32 -0.95
N LEU A 80 3.63 -10.01 0.34
CA LEU A 80 3.96 -8.70 0.89
C LEU A 80 5.43 -8.33 0.70
N ILE A 81 6.35 -9.29 0.91
CA ILE A 81 7.78 -9.13 0.64
C ILE A 81 8.03 -8.85 -0.84
N THR A 82 7.37 -9.61 -1.73
CA THR A 82 7.50 -9.44 -3.18
C THR A 82 7.03 -8.06 -3.63
N GLU A 83 5.90 -7.59 -3.08
CA GLU A 83 5.34 -6.29 -3.44
C GLU A 83 6.22 -5.13 -2.92
N PHE A 84 6.71 -5.21 -1.68
CA PHE A 84 7.66 -4.23 -1.16
C PHE A 84 8.99 -4.24 -1.93
N TYR A 85 9.46 -5.38 -2.42
CA TYR A 85 10.64 -5.44 -3.28
C TYR A 85 10.45 -4.63 -4.57
N LYS A 86 9.27 -4.71 -5.21
CA LYS A 86 8.96 -3.87 -6.38
C LYS A 86 9.03 -2.38 -6.04
N GLN A 87 8.51 -1.98 -4.89
CA GLN A 87 8.58 -0.58 -4.43
C GLN A 87 10.02 -0.10 -4.21
N VAL A 88 10.93 -0.98 -3.78
CA VAL A 88 12.37 -0.67 -3.68
C VAL A 88 12.99 -0.43 -5.05
N VAL A 89 12.69 -1.30 -6.02
CA VAL A 89 13.22 -1.17 -7.39
C VAL A 89 12.72 0.12 -8.04
N ILE A 90 11.40 0.38 -7.94
CA ILE A 90 10.78 1.59 -8.50
C ILE A 90 11.30 2.85 -7.80
N GLY A 91 11.37 2.85 -6.47
CA GLY A 91 11.88 4.00 -5.71
C GLY A 91 13.34 4.33 -6.03
N ARG A 92 14.17 3.32 -6.34
CA ARG A 92 15.54 3.55 -6.80
C ARG A 92 15.61 4.15 -8.20
N ASP A 93 14.76 3.69 -9.11
CA ASP A 93 14.71 4.17 -10.49
C ASP A 93 14.18 5.61 -10.58
N VAL A 94 13.13 5.92 -9.80
CA VAL A 94 12.49 7.24 -9.75
C VAL A 94 13.23 8.23 -8.82
N GLY A 95 14.16 7.74 -8.00
CA GLY A 95 14.89 8.53 -6.99
C GLY A 95 14.10 8.80 -5.71
N ASP A 96 12.92 8.20 -5.54
CA ASP A 96 12.18 8.21 -4.29
C ASP A 96 12.78 7.20 -3.29
N MET A 97 13.86 7.64 -2.65
CA MET A 97 14.55 6.87 -1.62
C MET A 97 13.71 6.70 -0.36
N GLN A 98 12.72 7.56 -0.08
CA GLN A 98 11.92 7.48 1.14
C GLN A 98 10.99 6.27 1.10
N SER A 99 10.26 6.08 -0.01
CA SER A 99 9.38 4.93 -0.20
C SER A 99 10.17 3.61 -0.24
N SER A 100 11.32 3.61 -0.92
CA SER A 100 12.23 2.46 -0.96
C SER A 100 12.76 2.10 0.44
N ASN A 101 13.21 3.08 1.23
CA ASN A 101 13.72 2.82 2.58
C ASN A 101 12.62 2.30 3.51
N LYS A 102 11.38 2.79 3.36
CA LYS A 102 10.25 2.32 4.15
C LYS A 102 9.88 0.88 3.82
N ALA A 103 9.92 0.52 2.54
CA ALA A 103 9.68 -0.85 2.09
C ALA A 103 10.72 -1.83 2.66
N LEU A 104 12.01 -1.47 2.65
CA LEU A 104 13.08 -2.26 3.27
C LEU A 104 12.90 -2.43 4.78
N GLU A 105 12.49 -1.37 5.48
CA GLU A 105 12.20 -1.42 6.92
C GLU A 105 11.10 -2.45 7.24
N ILE A 106 10.03 -2.50 6.43
CA ILE A 106 8.92 -3.43 6.64
C ILE A 106 9.33 -4.86 6.31
N ILE A 107 10.04 -5.09 5.20
CA ILE A 107 10.58 -6.42 4.85
C ILE A 107 11.46 -6.95 5.98
N GLY A 108 12.38 -6.13 6.51
CA GLY A 108 13.27 -6.54 7.58
C GLY A 108 12.53 -6.88 8.88
N LYS A 109 11.43 -6.19 9.20
CA LYS A 109 10.58 -6.54 10.35
C LYS A 109 9.84 -7.85 10.16
N LEU A 110 9.30 -8.10 8.96
CA LEU A 110 8.58 -9.35 8.64
C LEU A 110 9.51 -10.56 8.63
N ALA A 111 10.73 -10.40 8.12
CA ALA A 111 11.77 -11.42 8.12
C ALA A 111 12.43 -11.63 9.50
N GLY A 112 12.06 -10.84 10.53
CA GLY A 112 12.69 -10.89 11.85
C GLY A 112 14.13 -10.38 11.89
N LEU A 113 14.58 -9.66 10.85
CA LEU A 113 15.93 -9.12 10.73
C LEU A 113 16.08 -7.72 11.38
N ILE A 114 14.97 -7.02 11.60
CA ILE A 114 14.91 -5.70 12.24
C ILE A 114 14.00 -5.78 13.46
N GLU A 115 14.57 -5.70 14.65
CA GLU A 115 13.78 -5.52 15.86
C GLU A 115 13.09 -4.15 15.85
N ARG A 116 11.88 -4.06 16.41
CA ARG A 116 11.30 -2.75 16.72
C ARG A 116 12.29 -2.01 17.62
N PRO A 117 12.51 -0.69 17.42
CA PRO A 117 13.23 0.07 18.42
C PRO A 117 12.54 -0.18 19.76
N ARG A 118 13.26 -0.70 20.75
CA ARG A 118 12.73 -0.78 22.11
C ARG A 118 12.17 0.60 22.41
N THR A 119 10.87 0.69 22.71
CA THR A 119 10.22 1.95 23.06
C THR A 119 10.89 2.46 24.33
N GLY A 120 11.89 3.30 24.12
CA GLY A 120 12.77 3.83 25.14
C GLY A 120 13.47 4.98 24.47
N ARG A 121 13.40 6.15 25.09
CA ARG A 121 14.23 7.30 24.72
C ARG A 121 15.64 6.78 24.43
N PRO A 122 16.27 7.12 23.28
CA PRO A 122 17.65 6.72 23.03
C PRO A 122 18.47 7.04 24.28
N PRO A 123 19.41 6.17 24.72
CA PRO A 123 20.24 6.46 25.88
C PRO A 123 20.74 7.90 25.76
N ARG A 124 20.67 8.72 26.81
CA ARG A 124 21.13 10.12 26.72
C ARG A 124 22.65 10.21 26.51
N GLU A 125 23.34 9.09 26.67
CA GLU A 125 24.79 8.97 26.63
C GLU A 125 25.44 9.35 25.29
N PRO A 126 24.94 8.97 24.09
CA PRO A 126 25.59 9.31 22.83
C PRO A 126 25.63 10.82 22.58
N LEU A 127 24.58 11.56 22.99
CA LEU A 127 24.54 13.02 22.82
C LEU A 127 25.46 13.76 23.80
N GLN A 128 25.58 13.25 25.04
CA GLN A 128 26.52 13.80 26.01
C GLN A 128 27.97 13.52 25.59
N GLN A 129 28.26 12.29 25.12
CA GLN A 129 29.56 11.91 24.59
C GLN A 129 29.93 12.73 23.34
N LEU A 130 28.98 12.95 22.41
CA LEU A 130 29.20 13.81 21.24
C LEU A 130 29.46 15.28 21.63
N SER A 131 28.76 15.81 22.64
CA SER A 131 29.01 17.17 23.12
C SER A 131 30.36 17.31 23.82
N ALA A 132 30.81 16.27 24.54
CA ALA A 132 32.12 16.22 25.17
C ALA A 132 33.24 16.14 24.12
N LEU A 133 33.12 15.22 23.15
CA LEU A 133 34.06 15.08 22.02
C LEU A 133 34.15 16.36 21.18
N ARG A 134 33.01 17.05 20.95
CA ARG A 134 33.01 18.32 20.21
C ARG A 134 33.69 19.45 20.97
N ARG A 135 33.57 19.48 22.30
CA ARG A 135 34.26 20.45 23.15
C ARG A 135 35.76 20.18 23.20
N GLU A 136 36.14 18.92 23.38
CA GLU A 136 37.53 18.47 23.35
C GLU A 136 38.23 18.78 22.01
N ALA A 137 37.55 18.54 20.88
CA ALA A 137 38.06 18.89 19.56
C ALA A 137 38.26 20.41 19.38
N LYS A 138 37.41 21.24 19.99
CA LYS A 138 37.55 22.71 19.94
C LYS A 138 38.75 23.19 20.76
N ASP A 139 38.94 22.62 21.95
CA ASP A 139 40.09 22.94 22.82
C ASP A 139 41.42 22.53 22.15
N ILE A 140 41.41 21.42 21.38
CA ILE A 140 42.57 21.00 20.58
C ILE A 140 42.84 22.00 19.43
N GLN A 141 41.83 22.48 18.72
CA GLN A 141 42.03 23.49 17.67
C GLN A 141 42.58 24.81 18.23
N GLU A 142 42.13 25.24 19.40
CA GLU A 142 42.64 26.45 20.05
C GLU A 142 44.10 26.29 20.50
N THR A 143 44.49 25.11 21.01
CA THR A 143 45.89 24.85 21.39
C THR A 143 46.83 24.72 20.18
N VAL A 144 46.38 24.09 19.09
CA VAL A 144 47.15 24.03 17.83
C VAL A 144 47.35 25.43 17.25
N GLY A 145 46.30 26.26 17.22
CA GLY A 145 46.41 27.64 16.72
C GLY A 145 47.35 28.53 17.55
N LEU A 146 47.44 28.31 18.87
CA LEU A 146 48.40 29.00 19.74
C LEU A 146 49.84 28.53 19.49
N LEU A 147 50.06 27.23 19.25
CA LEU A 147 51.38 26.70 18.92
C LEU A 147 51.88 27.21 17.56
N GLU A 148 51.00 27.30 16.56
CA GLU A 148 51.33 27.87 15.24
C GLU A 148 51.70 29.37 15.32
N GLN A 149 51.14 30.12 16.26
CA GLN A 149 51.52 31.53 16.49
C GLN A 149 52.90 31.66 17.16
N ILE A 150 53.24 30.75 18.07
CA ILE A 150 54.55 30.76 18.74
C ILE A 150 55.67 30.42 17.74
N ASP A 151 55.43 29.50 16.81
CA ASP A 151 56.41 29.13 15.76
C ASP A 151 56.57 30.22 14.67
N HIS A 152 55.62 31.16 14.56
CA HIS A 152 55.70 32.26 13.59
C HIS A 152 56.38 33.53 14.16
N ASP A 153 56.42 33.67 15.48
CA ASP A 153 57.00 34.80 16.20
C ASP A 153 58.44 34.54 16.73
N ALA A 154 59.02 33.35 16.45
CA ALA A 154 60.39 32.94 16.79
C ALA A 154 61.35 33.01 15.58
#